data_AF-A0A3A9WDB3-F1
#
_entry.id   AF-A0A3A9WDB3-F1
#
_cell.length_a   1.000
_cell.length_b   1.000
_cell.length_c   1.000
_cell.angle_alpha   90.00
_cell.angle_beta   90.00
_cell.angle_gamma   90.00
#
_symmetry.space_group_name_H-M   'P 1'
#
loop_
_entity.id
_entity.type
_entity.pdbx_description
1 polymer ?
#
loop_
_entity_poly.entity_id
_entity_poly.type
_entity_poly.pdbx_seq_one_letter_code
_entity_poly.pdbx_strand_id
1 'polypeptide(L)'
;MSGEGLEYLPDGLRQGGRGSYASADAAESARSLLRGVEADPAGFGGADAFAGAVNGARDRQSRGVERAGEDREDMADGDHQAAAIGEDTDVAATAAVQRSALGDTGRGIADAI
;
A
#
# COMPACT_ATOMS: atom_id res chain seq x y z
N MET A 1 -10.05 -16.85 -26.86
CA MET A 1 -9.20 -16.65 -25.67
C MET A 1 -8.75 -15.21 -25.71
N SER A 2 -9.42 -14.34 -24.97
CA SER A 2 -9.23 -12.90 -25.07
C SER A 2 -9.24 -12.30 -23.67
N GLY A 3 -8.11 -11.69 -23.28
CA GLY A 3 -8.10 -10.60 -22.32
C GLY A 3 -8.01 -10.95 -20.84
N GLU A 4 -7.06 -11.79 -20.42
CA GLU A 4 -6.47 -11.61 -19.08
C GLU A 4 -5.42 -10.49 -19.17
N GLY A 5 -5.86 -9.30 -19.58
CA GLY A 5 -5.08 -8.09 -19.40
C GLY A 5 -5.32 -7.61 -17.98
N LEU A 6 -4.26 -7.20 -17.28
CA LEU A 6 -4.38 -6.49 -16.01
C LEU A 6 -5.26 -5.25 -16.25
N GLU A 7 -6.54 -5.35 -15.90
CA GLU A 7 -7.47 -4.24 -16.02
C GLU A 7 -7.04 -3.17 -15.01
N TYR A 8 -6.64 -2.02 -15.51
CA TYR A 8 -6.24 -0.90 -14.67
C TYR A 8 -7.48 -0.34 -13.98
N LEU A 9 -7.56 -0.54 -12.67
CA LEU A 9 -8.67 -0.09 -11.82
C LEU A 9 -8.13 0.85 -10.73
N PRO A 10 -8.03 2.17 -11.00
CA PRO A 10 -7.49 3.14 -10.05
C PRO A 10 -8.20 3.13 -8.69
N ASP A 11 -9.52 2.91 -8.69
CA ASP A 11 -10.30 2.81 -7.45
C ASP A 11 -9.95 1.56 -6.64
N GLY A 12 -9.62 0.45 -7.32
CA GLY A 12 -9.15 -0.78 -6.70
C GLY A 12 -7.79 -0.57 -6.02
N LEU A 13 -6.86 0.10 -6.70
CA LEU A 13 -5.57 0.47 -6.13
C LEU A 13 -5.74 1.39 -4.91
N ARG A 14 -6.55 2.44 -4.99
CA ARG A 14 -6.82 3.31 -3.83
C ARG A 14 -7.46 2.58 -2.66
N GLN A 15 -8.36 1.64 -2.94
CA GLN A 15 -8.96 0.83 -1.89
C GLN A 15 -7.93 -0.11 -1.26
N GLY A 16 -7.07 -0.72 -2.06
CA GLY A 16 -5.91 -1.50 -1.62
C GLY A 16 -4.99 -0.68 -0.70
N GLY A 17 -4.60 0.52 -1.14
CA GLY A 17 -3.75 1.41 -0.36
C GLY A 17 -4.36 1.82 0.98
N ARG A 18 -5.66 2.19 0.99
CA ARG A 18 -6.39 2.44 2.25
C ARG A 18 -6.40 1.23 3.19
N GLY A 19 -6.57 0.02 2.64
CA GLY A 19 -6.52 -1.23 3.41
C GLY A 19 -5.12 -1.51 3.98
N SER A 20 -4.08 -1.18 3.21
CA SER A 20 -2.69 -1.30 3.64
C SER A 20 -2.36 -0.31 4.76
N TYR A 21 -2.74 0.97 4.67
CA TYR A 21 -2.59 1.91 5.79
C TYR A 21 -3.32 1.45 7.06
N ALA A 22 -4.58 0.99 6.94
CA ALA A 22 -5.31 0.47 8.09
C ALA A 22 -4.60 -0.74 8.75
N SER A 23 -3.91 -1.55 7.93
CA SER A 23 -3.10 -2.67 8.43
C SER A 23 -1.80 -2.19 9.10
N ALA A 24 -1.18 -1.12 8.60
CA ALA A 24 -0.03 -0.49 9.23
C ALA A 24 -0.39 0.10 10.61
N ASP A 25 -1.52 0.80 10.71
CA ASP A 25 -2.05 1.32 11.98
C ASP A 25 -2.31 0.20 13.00
N ALA A 26 -2.85 -0.93 12.53
CA ALA A 26 -3.06 -2.11 13.36
C ALA A 26 -1.72 -2.71 13.84
N ALA A 27 -0.70 -2.72 12.99
CA ALA A 27 0.64 -3.20 13.33
C ALA A 27 1.32 -2.30 14.39
N GLU A 28 1.22 -0.97 14.27
CA GLU A 28 1.74 -0.05 15.28
C GLU A 28 0.96 -0.16 16.60
N SER A 29 -0.36 -0.36 16.53
CA SER A 29 -1.18 -0.65 17.73
C SER A 29 -0.72 -1.93 18.44
N ALA A 30 -0.47 -3.01 17.68
CA ALA A 30 0.06 -4.25 18.23
C ALA A 30 1.45 -4.05 18.84
N ARG A 31 2.32 -3.27 18.18
CA ARG A 31 3.65 -2.92 18.69
C ARG A 31 3.58 -2.15 20.00
N SER A 32 2.65 -1.20 20.11
CA SER A 32 2.39 -0.45 21.34
C SER A 32 1.98 -1.36 22.49
N LEU A 33 1.10 -2.34 22.24
CA LEU A 33 0.72 -3.34 23.24
C LEU A 33 1.91 -4.20 23.68
N LEU A 34 2.74 -4.63 22.74
CA LEU A 34 3.96 -5.41 23.03
C LEU A 34 4.99 -4.60 23.83
N ARG A 35 5.01 -3.27 23.69
CA ARG A 35 5.88 -2.42 24.51
C ARG A 35 5.53 -2.44 25.99
N GLY A 36 4.26 -2.67 26.33
CA GLY A 36 3.82 -2.82 27.71
C GLY A 36 4.09 -4.19 28.34
N VAL A 37 4.58 -5.17 27.57
CA VAL A 37 4.89 -6.50 28.08
C VAL A 37 6.34 -6.56 28.54
N GLU A 38 6.53 -6.61 29.86
CA GLU A 38 7.81 -6.84 30.51
C GLU A 38 7.61 -7.87 31.64
N ALA A 39 8.29 -9.01 31.55
CA ALA A 39 8.27 -10.05 32.55
C ALA A 39 9.44 -9.88 33.52
N ASP A 40 9.13 -9.70 34.80
CA ASP A 40 10.09 -9.69 35.90
C ASP A 40 10.17 -11.08 36.55
N PRO A 41 11.35 -11.71 36.63
CA PRO A 41 11.53 -12.98 37.34
C PRO A 41 10.95 -13.00 38.76
N ALA A 42 11.01 -11.88 39.51
CA ALA A 42 10.47 -11.81 40.86
C ALA A 42 8.94 -11.99 40.89
N GLY A 43 8.24 -11.52 39.86
CA GLY A 43 6.80 -11.74 39.66
C GLY A 43 6.43 -13.18 39.32
N PHE A 44 7.42 -14.00 38.93
CA PHE A 44 7.26 -15.43 38.60
C PHE A 44 7.99 -16.35 39.58
N GLY A 45 8.18 -15.92 40.84
CA GLY A 45 8.79 -16.75 41.87
C GLY A 45 10.27 -17.09 41.63
N GLY A 46 11.00 -16.22 40.91
CA GLY A 46 12.40 -16.41 40.54
C GLY A 46 12.61 -17.24 39.27
N ALA A 47 11.58 -17.42 38.44
CA ALA A 47 11.68 -18.17 37.19
C ALA A 47 12.36 -17.37 36.06
N ASP A 48 13.67 -17.12 36.20
CA ASP A 48 14.47 -16.30 35.27
C ASP A 48 14.35 -16.76 33.81
N ALA A 49 14.41 -18.08 33.58
CA ALA A 49 14.32 -18.65 32.24
C ALA A 49 12.97 -18.38 31.57
N PHE A 50 11.88 -18.40 32.36
CA PHE A 50 10.54 -18.12 31.85
C PHE A 50 10.39 -16.63 31.52
N ALA A 51 10.77 -15.74 32.44
CA ALA A 51 10.72 -14.29 32.21
C ALA A 51 11.57 -13.89 30.98
N GLY A 52 12.78 -14.45 30.87
CA GLY A 52 13.65 -14.26 29.70
C GLY A 52 13.02 -14.75 28.40
N ALA A 53 12.32 -15.90 28.41
CA ALA A 53 11.61 -16.41 27.24
C ALA A 53 10.44 -15.51 26.82
N VAL A 54 9.67 -14.98 27.77
CA VAL A 54 8.57 -14.03 27.51
C VAL A 54 9.12 -12.74 26.88
N ASN A 55 10.14 -12.15 27.48
CA ASN A 55 10.75 -10.92 26.97
C ASN A 55 11.36 -11.14 25.58
N GLY A 56 12.05 -12.28 25.37
CA GLY A 56 12.59 -12.63 24.06
C GLY A 56 11.53 -12.89 22.98
N ALA A 57 10.36 -13.42 23.36
CA ALA A 57 9.22 -13.58 22.44
C ALA A 57 8.60 -12.22 22.10
N ARG A 58 8.40 -11.36 23.10
CA ARG A 58 7.94 -9.98 22.95
C ARG A 58 8.83 -9.20 21.98
N ASP A 59 10.15 -9.30 22.13
CA ASP A 59 11.10 -8.59 21.26
C ASP A 59 11.04 -9.08 19.81
N ARG A 60 10.92 -10.40 19.61
CA ARG A 60 10.75 -10.99 18.27
C ARG A 60 9.46 -10.52 17.62
N GLN A 61 8.35 -10.55 18.35
CA GLN A 61 7.06 -10.09 17.85
C GLN A 61 7.09 -8.59 17.54
N SER A 62 7.66 -7.78 18.44
CA SER A 62 7.73 -6.31 18.29
C SER A 62 8.48 -5.92 17.01
N ARG A 63 9.61 -6.56 16.71
CA ARG A 63 10.34 -6.34 15.45
C ARG A 63 9.57 -6.83 14.22
N GLY A 64 8.87 -7.95 14.35
CA GLY A 64 8.08 -8.51 13.26
C GLY A 64 6.90 -7.62 12.86
N VAL A 65 6.18 -7.06 13.85
CA VAL A 65 5.06 -6.15 13.58
C VAL A 65 5.53 -4.79 13.08
N GLU A 66 6.67 -4.28 13.55
CA GLU A 66 7.28 -3.05 13.05
C GLU A 66 7.53 -3.15 11.54
N ARG A 67 8.25 -4.19 11.13
CA ARG A 67 8.52 -4.44 9.71
C ARG A 67 7.25 -4.65 8.89
N ALA A 68 6.28 -5.38 9.42
CA ALA A 68 5.00 -5.58 8.74
C ALA A 68 4.21 -4.27 8.58
N GLY A 69 4.35 -3.33 9.51
CA GLY A 69 3.79 -1.98 9.40
C GLY A 69 4.47 -1.18 8.30
N GLU A 70 5.80 -1.12 8.30
CA GLU A 70 6.61 -0.46 7.27
C GLU A 70 6.29 -1.00 5.85
N ASP A 71 6.28 -2.34 5.69
CA ASP A 71 5.94 -2.98 4.41
C ASP A 71 4.52 -2.61 3.94
N ARG A 72 3.59 -2.36 4.87
CA ARG A 72 2.20 -1.96 4.56
C ARG A 72 2.10 -0.49 4.18
N GLU A 73 2.86 0.39 4.81
CA GLU A 73 2.97 1.79 4.41
C GLU A 73 3.54 1.91 3.00
N ASP A 74 4.64 1.19 2.72
CA ASP A 74 5.26 1.16 1.39
C ASP A 74 4.29 0.67 0.30
N MET A 75 3.52 -0.39 0.57
CA MET A 75 2.49 -0.87 -0.36
C MET A 75 1.37 0.16 -0.56
N ALA A 76 0.95 0.86 0.50
CA ALA A 76 -0.08 1.87 0.39
C ALA A 76 0.35 3.06 -0.46
N ASP A 77 1.57 3.55 -0.23
CA ASP A 77 2.18 4.62 -1.02
C ASP A 77 2.30 4.20 -2.49
N GLY A 78 2.75 2.98 -2.75
CA GLY A 78 2.86 2.41 -4.09
C GLY A 78 1.51 2.32 -4.81
N ASP A 79 0.47 1.83 -4.13
CA ASP A 79 -0.89 1.73 -4.68
C ASP A 79 -1.46 3.10 -5.03
N HIS A 80 -1.30 4.09 -4.14
CA HIS A 80 -1.75 5.46 -4.38
C HIS A 80 -0.99 6.14 -5.52
N GLN A 81 0.32 5.94 -5.60
CA GLN A 81 1.15 6.47 -6.68
C GLN A 81 0.77 5.84 -8.03
N ALA A 82 0.56 4.52 -8.07
CA ALA A 82 0.15 3.82 -9.28
C ALA A 82 -1.21 4.32 -9.79
N ALA A 83 -2.17 4.54 -8.88
CA ALA A 83 -3.48 5.11 -9.22
C ALA A 83 -3.37 6.55 -9.78
N ALA A 84 -2.47 7.37 -9.22
CA ALA A 84 -2.25 8.73 -9.73
C ALA A 84 -1.61 8.71 -11.13
N ILE A 85 -0.56 7.91 -11.33
CA ILE A 85 0.15 7.81 -12.61
C ILE A 85 -0.78 7.33 -13.72
N GLY A 86 -1.62 6.32 -13.46
CA GLY A 86 -2.50 5.82 -14.50
C GLY A 86 -3.64 6.78 -14.83
N GLU A 87 -4.14 7.58 -13.88
CA GLU A 87 -5.10 8.66 -14.20
C GLU A 87 -4.47 9.77 -15.04
N ASP A 88 -3.27 10.21 -14.69
CA ASP A 88 -2.53 11.20 -15.49
C ASP A 88 -2.30 10.67 -16.91
N THR A 89 -2.03 9.36 -17.04
CA THR A 89 -1.85 8.68 -18.32
C THR A 89 -3.16 8.64 -19.13
N ASP A 90 -4.29 8.32 -18.50
CA ASP A 90 -5.60 8.29 -19.16
C ASP A 90 -6.03 9.68 -19.64
N VAL A 91 -5.77 10.72 -18.85
CA VAL A 91 -6.00 12.13 -19.24
C VAL A 91 -5.12 12.51 -20.43
N ALA A 92 -3.83 12.17 -20.39
CA ALA A 92 -2.90 12.47 -21.48
C ALA A 92 -3.28 11.74 -22.78
N ALA A 93 -3.67 10.46 -22.68
CA ALA A 93 -4.13 9.64 -23.79
C ALA A 93 -5.41 10.22 -24.40
N THR A 94 -6.40 10.57 -23.57
CA THR A 94 -7.65 11.20 -24.01
C THR A 94 -7.38 12.51 -24.75
N ALA A 95 -6.51 13.35 -24.21
CA ALA A 95 -6.12 14.61 -24.85
C ALA A 95 -5.39 14.40 -26.17
N ALA A 96 -4.54 13.37 -26.27
CA ALA A 96 -3.84 13.03 -27.52
C ALA A 96 -4.81 12.53 -28.61
N VAL A 97 -5.77 11.67 -28.25
CA VAL A 97 -6.81 11.20 -29.18
C VAL A 97 -7.68 12.35 -29.68
N GLN A 98 -8.13 13.24 -28.78
CA GLN A 98 -8.92 14.41 -29.17
C GLN A 98 -8.14 15.37 -30.10
N ARG A 99 -6.85 15.62 -29.82
CA ARG A 99 -6.00 16.42 -30.72
C ARG A 99 -5.84 15.78 -32.10
N SER A 100 -5.67 14.46 -32.16
CA SER A 100 -5.59 13.73 -33.43
C SER A 100 -6.89 13.84 -34.23
N ALA A 101 -8.04 13.66 -33.58
CA ALA A 101 -9.35 13.77 -34.21
C ALA A 101 -9.62 15.17 -34.79
N LEU A 102 -9.19 16.23 -34.09
CA LEU A 102 -9.28 17.60 -34.58
C LEU A 102 -8.31 17.88 -35.75
N GLY A 103 -7.10 17.30 -35.71
CA GLY A 103 -6.11 17.42 -36.80
C GLY A 103 -6.58 16.76 -38.10
N ASP A 104 -7.20 15.58 -38.01
CA ASP A 104 -7.76 14.89 -39.19
C ASP A 104 -9.03 15.58 -39.72
N THR A 105 -9.87 16.13 -38.84
CA THR A 105 -11.03 16.93 -39.26
C THR A 105 -10.59 18.22 -39.97
N GLY A 106 -9.53 18.87 -39.47
CA GLY A 106 -8.93 20.05 -40.11
C GLY A 106 -8.34 19.74 -41.49
N ARG A 107 -7.74 18.55 -41.67
CA ARG A 107 -7.22 18.09 -42.97
C ARG A 107 -8.35 17.75 -43.94
N GLY A 108 -9.43 17.12 -43.48
CA GLY A 108 -10.61 16.83 -44.30
C GLY A 108 -11.36 18.07 -44.80
N ILE A 109 -11.37 19.16 -44.04
CA ILE A 109 -11.93 20.46 -44.48
C ILE A 109 -10.98 21.16 -45.45
N ALA A 110 -9.67 21.09 -45.22
CA ALA A 110 -8.66 21.69 -46.10
C ALA A 110 -8.59 21.01 -47.48
N ASP A 111 -8.84 19.70 -47.57
CA ASP A 111 -8.91 18.96 -48.83
C ASP A 111 -10.25 19.14 -49.57
N ALA A 112 -11.25 19.78 -48.94
CA ALA A 112 -12.59 20.00 -49.50
C ALA A 112 -12.81 21.44 -50.06
N ILE A 113 -11.81 22.32 -49.98
CA ILE A 113 -11.80 23.70 -50.53
C ILE A 113 -10.79 23.77 -51.67
#